data_AF-A0A1Y2D2D6-F1
#
_entry.id   AF-A0A1Y2D2D6-F1
#
_cell.length_a   1.000
_cell.length_b   1.000
_cell.length_c   1.000
_cell.angle_alpha   90.00
_cell.angle_beta   90.00
_cell.angle_gamma   90.00
#
_symmetry.space_group_name_H-M   'P 1'
#
loop_
_entity.id
_entity.type
_entity.pdbx_description
1 polymer ?
#
loop_
_entity_poly.entity_id
_entity_poly.type
_entity_poly.pdbx_seq_one_letter_code
_entity_poly.pdbx_strand_id
1 'polypeptide(L)'
;MNTLASQELLWKELCKWRWADKKHQEHALHPFVDYSGILEKLTREQKLDVLRRRVVKIAKLAEFSEQKLNDLVVKTTPVGLRGVRIYKPIRCGKWQASFIAAELDSTRHDLSKVELCLYDWIYEDLYDEEDEGEIRVKFWPHGTRGNVDGSDNPYEVPYYTKPDGRVQVHHYPRHEKPMRLLDWGWRFGNPYVIYTSVDPPVLIEED
;
A
#
# COMPACT_ATOMS: atom_id res chain seq x y z
N MET A 1 24.08 28.44 -5.50
CA MET A 1 22.75 28.57 -6.14
C MET A 1 21.85 27.48 -5.56
N ASN A 2 20.95 27.85 -4.64
CA ASN A 2 19.89 26.94 -4.17
C ASN A 2 18.79 26.90 -5.24
N THR A 3 18.90 25.94 -6.15
CA THR A 3 17.87 25.68 -7.15
C THR A 3 16.54 25.33 -6.46
N LEU A 4 15.44 25.98 -6.85
CA LEU A 4 14.07 25.65 -6.40
C LEU A 4 13.78 24.13 -6.45
N ALA A 5 14.38 23.44 -7.43
CA ALA A 5 14.29 21.99 -7.61
C ALA A 5 14.82 21.14 -6.44
N SER A 6 15.58 21.69 -5.49
CA SER A 6 16.09 20.97 -4.31
C SER A 6 15.41 21.37 -3.00
N GLN A 7 14.36 22.20 -3.07
CA GLN A 7 13.65 22.65 -1.86
C GLN A 7 12.68 21.58 -1.37
N GLU A 8 12.98 20.98 -0.22
CA GLU A 8 12.17 19.92 0.40
C GLU A 8 10.72 20.33 0.67
N LEU A 9 10.50 21.59 1.08
CA LEU A 9 9.15 22.09 1.35
C LEU A 9 8.29 22.13 0.08
N LEU A 10 8.86 22.56 -1.04
CA LEU A 10 8.18 22.58 -2.32
C LEU A 10 7.77 21.17 -2.75
N TRP A 11 8.69 20.20 -2.65
CA TRP A 11 8.39 18.80 -2.97
C TRP A 11 7.35 18.20 -2.04
N LYS A 12 7.38 18.54 -0.75
CA LYS A 12 6.37 18.11 0.21
C LYS A 12 4.97 18.62 -0.16
N GLU A 13 4.84 19.89 -0.52
CA GLU A 13 3.57 20.48 -0.96
C GLU A 13 3.12 19.90 -2.31
N LEU A 14 4.05 19.66 -3.24
CA LEU A 14 3.73 18.99 -4.49
C LEU A 14 3.20 17.57 -4.26
N CYS A 15 3.80 16.80 -3.35
CA CYS A 15 3.29 15.48 -2.96
C CYS A 15 1.88 15.59 -2.37
N LYS A 16 1.65 16.56 -1.46
CA LYS A 16 0.34 16.80 -0.86
C LYS A 16 -0.74 17.03 -1.91
N TRP A 17 -0.46 17.89 -2.88
CA TRP A 17 -1.40 18.21 -3.96
C TRP A 17 -1.59 17.02 -4.91
N ARG A 18 -0.49 16.39 -5.33
CA ARG A 18 -0.52 15.30 -6.31
C ARG A 18 -1.20 14.03 -5.77
N TRP A 19 -1.11 13.79 -4.46
CA TRP A 19 -1.64 12.59 -3.81
C TRP A 19 -2.99 12.80 -3.13
N ALA A 20 -3.56 14.01 -3.21
CA ALA A 20 -4.81 14.36 -2.52
C ALA A 20 -5.99 13.45 -2.89
N ASP A 21 -5.99 12.92 -4.12
CA ASP A 21 -7.02 12.02 -4.67
C ASP A 21 -6.49 10.59 -4.88
N LYS A 22 -5.37 10.22 -4.26
CA LYS A 22 -4.71 8.92 -4.46
C LYS A 22 -4.86 8.03 -3.24
N LYS A 23 -5.48 6.87 -3.44
CA LYS A 23 -5.65 5.82 -2.43
C LYS A 23 -4.31 5.27 -1.97
N HIS A 24 -4.26 4.85 -0.71
CA HIS A 24 -3.11 4.24 -0.05
C HIS A 24 -1.85 5.11 -0.01
N GLN A 25 -2.01 6.39 -0.36
CA GLN A 25 -0.93 7.34 -0.48
C GLN A 25 -1.17 8.55 0.43
N GLU A 26 -1.04 8.28 1.74
CA GLU A 26 -0.99 9.32 2.75
C GLU A 26 0.11 10.34 2.45
N HIS A 27 -0.01 11.55 3.01
CA HIS A 27 1.00 12.61 2.92
C HIS A 27 2.24 12.28 3.75
N ALA A 28 2.92 11.20 3.37
CA ALA A 28 4.02 10.58 4.07
C ALA A 28 5.05 10.03 3.09
N LEU A 29 6.24 9.68 3.58
CA LEU A 29 7.32 9.23 2.73
C LEU A 29 7.00 7.87 2.08
N HIS A 30 7.30 7.73 0.79
CA HIS A 30 6.90 6.54 0.04
C HIS A 30 7.71 5.30 0.50
N PRO A 31 7.07 4.12 0.70
CA PRO A 31 7.75 2.94 1.23
C PRO A 31 8.76 2.33 0.27
N PHE A 32 8.68 2.59 -1.04
CA PHE A 32 9.57 1.99 -2.06
C PHE A 32 10.81 2.82 -2.44
N VAL A 33 11.28 3.67 -1.54
CA VAL A 33 12.54 4.42 -1.69
C VAL A 33 13.66 3.73 -0.92
N ASP A 34 14.84 3.55 -1.51
CA ASP A 34 16.04 3.16 -0.77
C ASP A 34 16.57 4.37 0.03
N TYR A 35 16.21 4.47 1.31
CA TYR A 35 16.61 5.58 2.17
C TYR A 35 18.05 5.47 2.70
N SER A 36 18.81 4.42 2.37
CA SER A 36 20.14 4.17 2.96
C SER A 36 21.11 5.34 2.84
N GLY A 37 21.05 6.08 1.73
CA GLY A 37 21.91 7.24 1.48
C GLY A 37 21.40 8.59 2.01
N ILE A 38 20.23 8.62 2.67
CA ILE A 38 19.59 9.85 3.18
C ILE A 38 18.92 9.65 4.55
N LEU A 39 19.31 8.63 5.32
CA LEU A 39 18.72 8.30 6.64
C LEU A 39 18.77 9.46 7.63
N GLU A 40 19.82 10.26 7.57
CA GLU A 40 20.03 11.45 8.39
C GLU A 40 19.01 12.56 8.12
N LYS A 41 18.35 12.52 6.96
CA LYS A 41 17.31 13.48 6.58
C LYS A 41 15.93 13.09 7.06
N LEU A 42 15.72 11.84 7.49
CA LEU A 42 14.43 11.35 7.97
C LEU A 42 14.28 11.66 9.45
N THR A 43 13.11 12.17 9.84
CA THR A 43 12.75 12.25 11.27
C THR A 43 12.43 10.86 11.79
N ARG A 44 12.39 10.70 13.11
CA ARG A 44 12.02 9.45 13.76
C ARG A 44 10.62 8.99 13.34
N GLU A 45 9.65 9.90 13.32
CA GLU A 45 8.26 9.63 12.93
C GLU A 45 8.20 9.13 11.49
N GLN A 46 8.99 9.72 10.59
CA GLN A 46 9.07 9.30 9.19
C GLN A 46 9.67 7.89 9.05
N LYS A 47 10.66 7.53 9.88
CA LYS A 47 11.22 6.17 9.90
C LYS A 47 10.17 5.17 10.38
N LEU A 48 9.43 5.50 11.43
CA LEU A 48 8.35 4.66 11.96
C LEU A 48 7.25 4.46 10.91
N ASP A 49 6.84 5.53 10.22
CA ASP A 49 5.84 5.46 9.15
C ASP A 49 6.28 4.55 8.00
N VAL A 50 7.48 4.78 7.46
CA VAL A 50 8.07 3.95 6.39
C VAL A 50 8.12 2.48 6.80
N LEU A 51 8.50 2.18 8.05
CA LEU A 51 8.55 0.81 8.56
C LEU A 51 7.16 0.16 8.66
N ARG A 52 6.15 0.88 9.19
CA ARG A 52 4.77 0.39 9.26
C ARG A 52 4.25 0.03 7.86
N ARG A 53 4.51 0.89 6.87
CA ARG A 53 4.10 0.70 5.47
C ARG A 53 4.90 -0.39 4.75
N ARG A 54 6.09 -0.75 5.24
CA ARG A 54 6.93 -1.88 4.76
C ARG A 54 6.64 -3.20 5.47
N VAL A 55 5.43 -3.40 5.99
CA VAL A 55 4.95 -4.69 6.55
C VAL A 55 5.50 -5.04 7.92
N VAL A 56 6.12 -4.08 8.60
CA VAL A 56 6.76 -4.33 9.88
C VAL A 56 5.71 -4.16 10.99
N LYS A 57 4.90 -5.20 11.27
CA LYS A 57 4.19 -5.33 12.55
C LYS A 57 5.18 -5.72 13.66
N ILE A 58 6.20 -4.91 13.87
CA ILE A 58 7.07 -5.06 15.04
C ILE A 58 6.38 -4.35 16.20
N ALA A 59 5.97 -5.15 17.20
CA ALA A 59 5.53 -4.63 18.47
C ALA A 59 6.60 -3.70 19.04
N LYS A 60 6.19 -2.58 19.64
CA LYS A 60 7.08 -1.64 20.31
C LYS A 60 8.11 -0.96 19.38
N LEU A 61 7.78 -0.81 18.09
CA LEU A 61 8.61 -0.07 17.12
C LEU A 61 9.00 1.33 17.65
N ALA A 62 8.09 2.00 18.36
CA ALA A 62 8.30 3.32 18.95
C ALA A 62 9.33 3.34 20.10
N GLU A 63 9.65 2.21 20.71
CA GLU A 63 10.61 2.08 21.82
C GLU A 63 12.06 1.88 21.32
N PHE A 64 12.27 1.65 20.02
CA PHE A 64 13.60 1.31 19.49
C PHE A 64 14.54 2.50 19.41
N SER A 65 15.83 2.28 19.65
CA SER A 65 16.85 3.33 19.47
C SER A 65 16.93 3.81 18.03
N GLU A 66 17.45 5.02 17.82
CA GLU A 66 17.57 5.61 16.48
C GLU A 66 18.42 4.76 15.53
N GLN A 67 19.52 4.18 16.03
CA GLN A 67 20.35 3.26 15.26
C GLN A 67 19.56 2.01 14.84
N LYS A 68 18.76 1.45 15.75
CA LYS A 68 17.94 0.27 15.45
C LYS A 68 16.89 0.58 14.39
N LEU A 69 16.29 1.78 14.41
CA LEU A 69 15.37 2.22 13.37
C LEU A 69 16.07 2.36 12.02
N ASN A 70 17.26 2.96 11.96
CA ASN A 70 18.07 3.07 10.74
C ASN A 70 18.34 1.69 10.13
N ASP A 71 18.82 0.75 10.94
CA ASP A 71 19.11 -0.63 10.50
C ASP A 71 17.87 -1.30 9.94
N LEU A 72 16.71 -1.13 10.59
CA LEU A 72 15.44 -1.67 10.14
C LEU A 72 14.98 -1.03 8.83
N VAL A 73 15.08 0.29 8.68
CA VAL A 73 14.69 0.98 7.44
C VAL A 73 15.49 0.42 6.28
N VAL A 74 16.81 0.27 6.41
CA VAL A 74 17.64 -0.31 5.35
C VAL A 74 17.27 -1.77 5.10
N LYS A 75 17.22 -2.60 6.15
CA LYS A 75 16.95 -4.04 6.06
C LYS A 75 15.61 -4.37 5.44
N THR A 76 14.60 -3.52 5.65
CA THR A 76 13.22 -3.75 5.18
C THR A 76 12.93 -3.09 3.83
N THR A 77 13.94 -2.52 3.17
CA THR A 77 13.80 -2.03 1.81
C THR A 77 13.28 -3.17 0.92
N PRO A 78 12.15 -3.00 0.20
CA PRO A 78 11.45 -4.10 -0.47
C PRO A 78 12.11 -4.55 -1.79
N VAL A 79 13.39 -4.88 -1.73
CA VAL A 79 14.18 -5.38 -2.85
C VAL A 79 13.70 -6.77 -3.24
N GLY A 80 13.51 -7.00 -4.54
CA GLY A 80 13.11 -8.30 -5.07
C GLY A 80 11.61 -8.59 -4.98
N LEU A 81 10.79 -7.66 -4.47
CA LEU A 81 9.34 -7.77 -4.61
C LEU A 81 8.95 -7.60 -6.08
N ARG A 82 8.15 -8.53 -6.57
CA ARG A 82 7.76 -8.54 -7.98
C ARG A 82 7.00 -7.27 -8.37
N GLY A 83 7.38 -6.69 -9.50
CA GLY A 83 6.78 -5.48 -10.06
C GLY A 83 7.15 -4.19 -9.32
N VAL A 84 7.66 -4.28 -8.09
CA VAL A 84 8.09 -3.13 -7.30
C VAL A 84 9.43 -2.62 -7.83
N ARG A 85 9.46 -1.33 -8.17
CA ARG A 85 10.70 -0.63 -8.55
C ARG A 85 11.16 0.22 -7.37
N ILE A 86 12.34 -0.09 -6.84
CA ILE A 86 12.95 0.71 -5.77
C ILE A 86 13.65 1.92 -6.36
N TYR A 87 13.29 3.11 -5.91
CA TYR A 87 14.01 4.33 -6.28
C TYR A 87 15.17 4.57 -5.31
N LYS A 88 16.39 4.71 -5.86
CA LYS A 88 17.58 5.04 -5.08
C LYS A 88 17.94 6.52 -5.26
N PRO A 89 17.79 7.37 -4.23
CA PRO A 89 18.13 8.79 -4.31
C PRO A 89 19.65 8.98 -4.42
N ILE A 90 20.11 9.69 -5.46
CA ILE A 90 21.54 10.00 -5.66
C ILE A 90 21.83 11.46 -5.26
N ARG A 91 20.97 12.40 -5.67
CA ARG A 91 21.17 13.85 -5.47
C ARG A 91 19.90 14.61 -5.10
N CYS A 92 18.88 13.89 -4.61
CA CYS A 92 17.59 14.48 -4.23
C CYS A 92 17.31 14.28 -2.74
N GLY A 93 16.41 15.10 -2.20
CA GLY A 93 15.92 14.92 -0.84
C GLY A 93 14.78 13.89 -0.75
N LYS A 94 14.26 13.68 0.46
CA LYS A 94 13.34 12.57 0.79
C LYS A 94 11.97 12.73 0.13
N TRP A 95 11.46 13.95 0.01
CA TRP A 95 10.16 14.19 -0.62
C TRP A 95 10.23 14.06 -2.13
N GLN A 96 11.29 14.59 -2.76
CA GLN A 96 11.52 14.37 -4.18
C GLN A 96 11.71 12.87 -4.50
N ALA A 97 12.46 12.15 -3.67
CA ALA A 97 12.61 10.70 -3.82
C ALA A 97 11.27 9.96 -3.69
N SER A 98 10.44 10.37 -2.72
CA SER A 98 9.10 9.79 -2.53
C SER A 98 8.17 10.09 -3.70
N PHE A 99 8.20 11.30 -4.24
CA PHE A 99 7.45 11.68 -5.43
C PHE A 99 7.78 10.77 -6.61
N ILE A 100 9.08 10.64 -6.93
CA ILE A 100 9.54 9.81 -8.04
C ILE A 100 9.16 8.35 -7.82
N ALA A 101 9.34 7.82 -6.61
CA ALA A 101 8.98 6.45 -6.30
C ALA A 101 7.46 6.20 -6.45
N ALA A 102 6.63 7.16 -6.02
CA ALA A 102 5.18 7.07 -6.15
C ALA A 102 4.73 7.08 -7.62
N GLU A 103 5.30 7.96 -8.44
CA GLU A 103 5.00 7.98 -9.88
C GLU A 103 5.45 6.70 -10.59
N LEU A 104 6.62 6.14 -10.22
CA LEU A 104 7.05 4.84 -10.72
C LEU A 104 6.08 3.72 -10.29
N ASP A 105 5.63 3.74 -9.03
CA ASP A 105 4.69 2.76 -8.49
C ASP A 105 3.29 2.87 -9.13
N SER A 106 2.87 4.07 -9.51
CA SER A 106 1.57 4.32 -10.14
C SER A 106 1.37 3.56 -11.46
N THR A 107 2.47 3.13 -12.09
CA THR A 107 2.48 2.36 -13.34
C THR A 107 2.65 0.86 -13.12
N ARG A 108 2.65 0.39 -11.87
CA ARG A 108 2.85 -1.03 -11.55
C ARG A 108 1.59 -1.85 -11.86
N HIS A 109 1.81 -3.07 -12.34
CA HIS A 109 0.76 -4.02 -12.75
C HIS A 109 0.74 -5.30 -11.91
N ASP A 110 1.62 -5.40 -10.90
CA ASP A 110 1.71 -6.55 -10.01
C ASP A 110 1.42 -6.09 -8.57
N LEU A 111 0.26 -6.50 -8.06
CA LEU A 111 -0.13 -6.36 -6.66
C LEU A 111 0.65 -7.37 -5.81
N SER A 112 1.30 -6.91 -4.74
CA SER A 112 1.98 -7.81 -3.81
C SER A 112 1.00 -8.42 -2.80
N LYS A 113 1.32 -9.61 -2.27
CA LYS A 113 0.52 -10.24 -1.19
C LYS A 113 0.42 -9.33 0.05
N VAL A 114 1.48 -8.56 0.29
CA VAL A 114 1.56 -7.58 1.37
C VAL A 114 0.46 -6.54 1.24
N GLU A 115 0.39 -5.88 0.08
CA GLU A 115 -0.61 -4.85 -0.20
C GLU A 115 -2.01 -5.43 -0.16
N LEU A 116 -2.19 -6.62 -0.74
CA LEU A 116 -3.45 -7.35 -0.67
C LEU A 116 -3.94 -7.49 0.79
N CYS A 117 -3.04 -7.78 1.73
CA CYS A 117 -3.38 -7.91 3.14
C CYS A 117 -3.45 -6.60 3.92
N LEU A 118 -2.83 -5.53 3.40
CA LEU A 118 -2.77 -4.23 4.07
C LEU A 118 -4.06 -3.44 3.83
N TYR A 119 -4.58 -3.52 2.61
CA TYR A 119 -5.76 -2.77 2.20
C TYR A 119 -7.05 -3.46 2.64
N ASP A 120 -8.07 -2.63 2.84
CA ASP A 120 -9.45 -3.11 2.84
C ASP A 120 -9.96 -3.08 1.39
N TRP A 121 -10.98 -3.88 1.12
CA TRP A 121 -11.49 -4.09 -0.22
C TRP A 121 -13.00 -4.02 -0.21
N ILE A 122 -13.57 -3.35 -1.21
CA ILE A 122 -14.99 -3.47 -1.53
C ILE A 122 -15.16 -4.72 -2.38
N TYR A 123 -16.07 -5.58 -1.97
CA TYR A 123 -16.55 -6.74 -2.68
C TYR A 123 -17.87 -6.38 -3.37
N GLU A 124 -17.92 -6.57 -4.67
CA GLU A 124 -19.11 -6.42 -5.49
C GLU A 124 -19.45 -7.78 -6.09
N ASP A 125 -20.65 -8.29 -5.79
CA ASP A 125 -21.23 -9.45 -6.49
C ASP A 125 -22.02 -8.93 -7.68
N LEU A 126 -21.68 -9.39 -8.89
CA LEU A 126 -22.31 -8.95 -10.13
C LEU A 126 -23.48 -9.84 -10.55
N TYR A 127 -23.77 -10.92 -9.81
CA TYR A 127 -24.93 -11.77 -10.07
C TYR A 127 -26.18 -11.34 -9.31
N ASP A 128 -26.01 -10.71 -8.16
CA ASP A 128 -27.11 -10.32 -7.28
C ASP A 128 -27.32 -8.80 -7.36
N GLU A 129 -28.29 -8.39 -8.19
CA GLU A 129 -28.66 -6.97 -8.33
C GLU A 129 -29.39 -6.43 -7.09
N GLU A 130 -29.73 -7.28 -6.11
CA GLU A 130 -30.42 -6.90 -4.87
C GLU A 130 -29.47 -6.53 -3.71
N ASP A 131 -28.15 -6.76 -3.85
CA ASP A 131 -27.16 -6.36 -2.85
C ASP A 131 -26.90 -4.83 -2.91
N GLU A 132 -27.76 -4.05 -2.26
CA GLU A 132 -27.68 -2.57 -2.19
C GLU A 132 -26.55 -2.04 -1.28
N GLY A 133 -25.57 -2.87 -0.87
CA GLY A 133 -24.54 -2.52 0.11
C GLY A 133 -23.10 -2.66 -0.38
N GLU A 134 -22.25 -1.66 -0.09
CA GLU A 134 -20.79 -1.79 -0.23
C GLU A 134 -20.26 -2.81 0.81
N ILE A 135 -20.03 -4.06 0.40
CA ILE A 135 -19.53 -5.08 1.32
C ILE A 135 -18.01 -4.96 1.47
N ARG A 136 -17.54 -4.68 2.70
CA ARG A 136 -16.10 -4.61 3.00
C ARG A 136 -15.52 -5.97 3.35
N VAL A 137 -14.43 -6.32 2.69
CA VAL A 137 -13.68 -7.56 2.93
C VAL A 137 -12.20 -7.30 3.17
N LYS A 138 -11.55 -8.24 3.85
CA LYS A 138 -10.11 -8.23 4.12
C LYS A 138 -9.48 -9.53 3.70
N PHE A 139 -8.22 -9.45 3.27
CA PHE A 139 -7.37 -10.59 3.01
C PHE A 139 -6.38 -10.73 4.16
N TRP A 140 -6.37 -11.87 4.84
CA TRP A 140 -5.45 -12.09 5.95
C TRP A 140 -4.18 -12.81 5.50
N PRO A 141 -3.03 -12.58 6.18
CA PRO A 141 -1.76 -13.22 5.82
C PRO A 141 -1.80 -14.75 5.79
N HIS A 142 -2.68 -15.37 6.59
CA HIS A 142 -2.89 -16.82 6.66
C HIS A 142 -3.63 -17.39 5.45
N GLY A 143 -4.02 -16.57 4.46
CA GLY A 143 -4.60 -17.05 3.21
C GLY A 143 -6.12 -17.17 3.22
N THR A 144 -6.81 -16.42 4.09
CA THR A 144 -8.28 -16.33 4.11
C THR A 144 -8.74 -14.94 3.69
N ARG A 145 -9.86 -14.87 2.98
CA ARG A 145 -10.60 -13.65 2.63
C ARG A 145 -11.95 -13.69 3.35
N GLY A 146 -12.40 -12.61 3.96
CA GLY A 146 -13.67 -12.57 4.69
C GLY A 146 -14.15 -11.15 4.93
N ASN A 147 -15.39 -11.03 5.43
CA ASN A 147 -16.02 -9.76 5.74
C ASN A 147 -15.32 -9.05 6.93
N VAL A 148 -15.19 -7.73 6.88
CA VAL A 148 -14.59 -6.92 7.97
C VAL A 148 -15.56 -6.66 9.11
N ASP A 149 -16.85 -6.49 8.80
CA ASP A 149 -17.92 -6.13 9.72
C ASP A 149 -18.46 -7.34 10.50
N GLY A 150 -17.91 -8.54 10.24
CA GLY A 150 -18.26 -9.78 10.93
C GLY A 150 -19.60 -10.37 10.50
N SER A 151 -20.20 -9.88 9.41
CA SER A 151 -21.36 -10.53 8.80
C SER A 151 -20.95 -11.83 8.10
N ASP A 152 -21.91 -12.76 7.97
CA ASP A 152 -21.68 -14.06 7.34
C ASP A 152 -21.48 -13.97 5.81
N ASN A 153 -21.80 -12.84 5.17
CA ASN A 153 -21.69 -12.66 3.72
C ASN A 153 -20.68 -11.54 3.36
N PRO A 154 -19.66 -11.79 2.50
CA PRO A 154 -19.26 -13.09 1.97
C PRO A 154 -18.54 -13.95 3.01
N TYR A 155 -18.92 -15.22 3.08
CA TYR A 155 -18.32 -16.22 3.96
C TYR A 155 -16.81 -16.26 3.83
N GLU A 156 -16.11 -16.52 4.92
CA GLU A 156 -14.66 -16.73 4.86
C GLU A 156 -14.28 -17.84 3.87
N VAL A 157 -13.41 -17.52 2.92
CA VAL A 157 -12.88 -18.52 1.97
C VAL A 157 -11.37 -18.39 1.81
N PRO A 158 -10.68 -19.47 1.44
CA PRO A 158 -9.27 -19.41 1.11
C PRO A 158 -8.97 -18.51 -0.09
N TYR A 159 -7.78 -17.92 -0.12
CA TYR A 159 -7.21 -17.28 -1.30
C TYR A 159 -5.72 -17.61 -1.44
N TYR A 160 -5.19 -17.43 -2.64
CA TYR A 160 -3.77 -17.57 -2.90
C TYR A 160 -3.30 -16.64 -4.02
N THR A 161 -2.01 -16.28 -4.01
CA THR A 161 -1.37 -15.51 -5.09
C THR A 161 -0.60 -16.44 -6.01
N LYS A 162 -0.87 -16.37 -7.31
CA LYS A 162 -0.21 -17.20 -8.31
C LYS A 162 1.17 -16.64 -8.68
N PRO A 163 2.08 -17.47 -9.24
CA PRO A 163 3.38 -17.03 -9.75
C PRO A 163 3.29 -16.04 -10.91
N ASP A 164 2.12 -15.76 -11.48
CA ASP A 164 1.88 -14.75 -12.52
C ASP A 164 1.36 -13.41 -11.96
N GLY A 165 1.16 -13.30 -10.63
CA GLY A 165 0.71 -12.09 -9.94
C GLY A 165 -0.80 -12.02 -9.76
N ARG A 166 -1.56 -13.02 -10.23
CA ARG A 166 -3.01 -13.07 -10.02
C ARG A 166 -3.33 -13.45 -8.58
N VAL A 167 -4.37 -12.84 -8.05
CA VAL A 167 -5.02 -13.27 -6.80
C VAL A 167 -6.15 -14.22 -7.19
N GLN A 168 -6.24 -15.38 -6.54
CA GLN A 168 -7.37 -16.28 -6.72
C GLN A 168 -8.07 -16.46 -5.38
N VAL A 169 -9.34 -16.12 -5.34
CA VAL A 169 -10.25 -16.44 -4.23
C VAL A 169 -10.93 -17.78 -4.55
N HIS A 170 -10.96 -18.69 -3.57
CA HIS A 170 -11.55 -20.01 -3.70
C HIS A 170 -13.06 -19.91 -4.01
N HIS A 171 -13.63 -20.92 -4.67
CA HIS A 171 -15.01 -20.98 -5.21
C HIS A 171 -15.31 -20.14 -6.45
N TYR A 172 -14.59 -19.06 -6.70
CA TYR A 172 -14.85 -18.25 -7.90
C TYR A 172 -14.03 -18.71 -9.11
N PRO A 173 -14.54 -18.46 -10.33
CA PRO A 173 -13.77 -18.60 -11.55
C PRO A 173 -12.47 -17.79 -11.55
N ARG A 174 -11.63 -18.05 -12.56
CA ARG A 174 -10.30 -17.46 -12.63
C ARG A 174 -10.40 -15.94 -12.65
N HIS A 175 -9.75 -15.29 -11.69
CA HIS A 175 -9.64 -13.85 -11.68
C HIS A 175 -8.68 -13.35 -12.76
N GLU A 176 -8.99 -12.17 -13.27
CA GLU A 176 -8.10 -11.36 -14.09
C GLU A 176 -6.88 -10.89 -13.29
N LYS A 177 -5.88 -10.39 -14.01
CA LYS A 177 -4.69 -9.85 -13.36
C LYS A 177 -5.06 -8.54 -12.66
N PRO A 178 -4.58 -8.29 -11.43
CA PRO A 178 -4.79 -7.01 -10.78
C PRO A 178 -4.36 -5.85 -11.67
N MET A 179 -5.17 -4.80 -11.68
CA MET A 179 -4.94 -3.57 -12.41
C MET A 179 -4.89 -2.38 -11.46
N ARG A 180 -4.04 -1.41 -11.79
CA ARG A 180 -3.98 -0.13 -11.09
C ARG A 180 -5.05 0.80 -11.64
N LEU A 181 -5.71 1.54 -10.76
CA LEU A 181 -6.72 2.53 -11.09
C LEU A 181 -6.11 3.95 -11.16
N LEU A 182 -6.88 4.91 -11.68
CA LEU A 182 -6.43 6.32 -11.81
C LEU A 182 -6.22 7.01 -10.45
N ASP A 183 -6.91 6.54 -9.42
CA ASP A 183 -6.76 6.92 -8.02
C ASP A 183 -5.62 6.15 -7.32
N TRP A 184 -4.80 5.40 -8.07
CA TRP A 184 -3.74 4.52 -7.54
C TRP A 184 -4.25 3.37 -6.66
N GLY A 185 -5.56 3.14 -6.60
CA GLY A 185 -6.12 1.93 -6.06
C GLY A 185 -5.83 0.71 -6.93
N TRP A 186 -6.19 -0.46 -6.42
CA TRP A 186 -6.14 -1.72 -7.12
C TRP A 186 -7.55 -2.24 -7.38
N ARG A 187 -7.72 -2.88 -8.53
CA ARG A 187 -8.91 -3.67 -8.86
C ARG A 187 -8.49 -5.04 -9.38
N PHE A 188 -9.20 -6.07 -8.97
CA PHE A 188 -9.13 -7.39 -9.61
C PHE A 188 -10.47 -8.10 -9.45
N GLY A 189 -10.75 -9.07 -10.30
CA GLY A 189 -12.09 -9.65 -10.36
C GLY A 189 -12.20 -10.69 -11.45
N ASN A 190 -13.41 -11.17 -11.65
CA ASN A 190 -13.85 -11.89 -12.84
C ASN A 190 -15.25 -11.33 -13.22
N PRO A 191 -15.96 -11.87 -14.22
CA PRO A 191 -17.29 -11.38 -14.58
C PRO A 191 -18.38 -11.50 -13.50
N TYR A 192 -18.09 -12.11 -12.37
CA TYR A 192 -19.04 -12.42 -11.30
C TYR A 192 -18.75 -11.67 -10.01
N VAL A 193 -17.46 -11.43 -9.72
CA VAL A 193 -17.06 -10.72 -8.50
C VAL A 193 -15.93 -9.76 -8.80
N ILE A 194 -16.01 -8.57 -8.18
CA ILE A 194 -14.97 -7.54 -8.26
C ILE A 194 -14.50 -7.18 -6.85
N TYR A 195 -13.20 -7.00 -6.73
CA TYR A 195 -12.55 -6.47 -5.55
C TYR A 195 -11.88 -5.15 -5.90
N THR A 196 -12.27 -4.07 -5.22
CA THR A 196 -11.68 -2.74 -5.38
C THR A 196 -11.08 -2.28 -4.06
N SER A 197 -9.79 -1.96 -4.03
CA SER A 197 -9.12 -1.55 -2.80
C SER A 197 -9.65 -0.20 -2.31
N VAL A 198 -9.76 -0.05 -1.00
CA VAL A 198 -10.14 1.18 -0.31
C VAL A 198 -9.24 1.41 0.90
N ASP A 199 -9.06 2.68 1.25
CA ASP A 199 -8.36 3.02 2.49
C ASP A 199 -9.16 2.45 3.68
N PRO A 200 -8.47 1.91 4.70
CA PRO A 200 -9.13 1.46 5.91
C PRO A 200 -9.90 2.63 6.53
N PRO A 201 -11.04 2.38 7.20
CA PRO A 201 -11.79 3.44 7.84
C PRO A 201 -10.88 4.18 8.82
N VAL A 202 -10.92 5.51 8.78
CA VAL A 202 -10.26 6.34 9.80
C VAL A 202 -10.99 6.03 11.10
N LEU A 203 -10.35 5.31 12.02
CA LEU A 203 -10.83 5.18 13.38
C LEU A 203 -10.76 6.57 14.00
N ILE A 204 -11.87 7.30 13.97
CA ILE A 204 -12.03 8.47 14.80
C ILE A 204 -12.22 7.89 16.20
N GLU A 205 -11.15 7.92 17.02
CA GLU A 205 -11.30 7.71 18.46
C GLU A 205 -12.20 8.85 18.96
N GLU A 206 -13.45 8.54 19.30
CA GLU A 206 -14.31 9.49 20.01
C GLU A 206 -13.70 9.69 21.41
N ASP A 207 -13.18 10.90 21.64
CA ASP A 207 -12.71 11.38 22.95
C ASP A 207 -13.85 11.46 23.99
#